data_AF-A0AAW7NX10-F1
#
_entry.id   AF-A0AAW7NX10-F1
#
_cell.length_a   1.000
_cell.length_b   1.000
_cell.length_c   1.000
_cell.angle_alpha   90.00
_cell.angle_beta   90.00
_cell.angle_gamma   90.00
#
_symmetry.space_group_name_H-M   'P 1'
#
loop_
_entity.id
_entity.type
_entity.pdbx_description
1 polymer ?
#
loop_
_entity_poly.entity_id
_entity_poly.type
_entity_poly.pdbx_seq_one_letter_code
_entity_poly.pdbx_strand_id
1 'polypeptide(L)'
;MTELLNVDTITEPFDLQTALRYMDENGEFIRFKNDVEDYYIYKETQKRPAVVGGKRKLVEVPLVWAFDRYNNSITTFKFTNMFDKNFYIMKFDEAGEPIWDDPTKKKE
;
A
#
# COMPACT_ATOMS: atom_id res chain seq x y z
N MET A 1 1.22 12.26 -14.94
CA MET A 1 1.95 11.07 -15.41
C MET A 1 2.66 10.56 -14.17
N THR A 2 2.23 9.41 -13.65
CA THR A 2 2.85 8.76 -12.49
C THR A 2 4.20 8.23 -12.96
N GLU A 3 5.32 8.77 -12.47
CA GLU A 3 6.62 8.18 -12.76
C GLU A 3 6.72 6.85 -12.01
N LEU A 4 7.08 5.79 -12.74
CA LEU A 4 7.24 4.46 -12.14
C LEU A 4 8.46 4.49 -11.21
N LEU A 5 8.28 3.96 -10.00
CA LEU A 5 9.35 3.88 -9.02
C LEU A 5 10.34 2.80 -9.43
N ASN A 6 11.64 3.12 -9.43
CA ASN A 6 12.67 2.10 -9.58
C ASN A 6 12.88 1.38 -8.25
N VAL A 7 12.19 0.26 -8.06
CA VAL A 7 12.21 -0.51 -6.81
C VAL A 7 13.59 -1.05 -6.43
N ASP A 8 14.48 -1.26 -7.39
CA ASP A 8 15.82 -1.81 -7.15
C ASP A 8 16.77 -0.84 -6.45
N THR A 9 16.43 0.45 -6.43
CA THR A 9 17.25 1.50 -5.81
C THR A 9 16.76 1.92 -4.42
N ILE A 10 15.65 1.34 -3.96
CA ILE A 10 15.05 1.67 -2.67
C ILE A 10 15.78 0.91 -1.56
N THR A 11 16.09 1.62 -0.49
CA THR A 11 16.54 0.99 0.76
C THR A 11 15.32 0.68 1.63
N GLU A 12 15.09 -0.59 1.89
CA GLU A 12 14.03 -1.09 2.76
C GLU A 12 14.61 -1.67 4.06
N PRO A 13 13.88 -1.61 5.20
CA PRO A 13 12.60 -0.94 5.37
C PRO A 13 12.71 0.60 5.41
N PHE A 14 11.61 1.26 5.07
CA PHE A 14 11.46 2.72 5.12
C PHE A 14 10.38 3.18 6.11
N ASP A 15 10.29 4.49 6.33
CA ASP A 15 9.32 5.12 7.25
C ASP A 15 7.94 5.34 6.61
N LEU A 16 6.95 5.63 7.44
CA LEU A 16 5.57 5.90 7.01
C LEU A 16 5.48 7.04 6.00
N GLN A 17 6.28 8.10 6.15
CA GLN A 17 6.24 9.23 5.21
C GLN A 17 6.65 8.78 3.81
N THR A 18 7.71 7.98 3.72
CA THR A 18 8.20 7.42 2.46
C THR A 18 7.19 6.44 1.87
N ALA A 19 6.57 5.60 2.69
CA ALA A 19 5.48 4.70 2.29
C ALA A 19 4.31 5.45 1.65
N LEU A 20 3.80 6.49 2.32
CA LEU A 20 2.69 7.29 1.82
C LEU A 20 3.04 7.99 0.50
N ARG A 21 4.28 8.48 0.36
CA ARG A 21 4.77 9.08 -0.88
C ARG A 21 4.76 8.08 -2.03
N TYR A 22 5.33 6.89 -1.83
CA TYR A 22 5.35 5.86 -2.88
C TYR A 22 3.94 5.40 -3.27
N MET A 23 3.03 5.25 -2.31
CA MET A 23 1.64 4.92 -2.61
C MET A 23 0.91 6.05 -3.36
N ASP A 24 1.12 7.31 -2.98
CA ASP A 24 0.38 8.45 -3.54
C ASP A 24 0.91 8.88 -4.91
N GLU A 25 2.24 9.01 -5.04
CA GLU A 25 2.93 9.54 -6.21
C GLU A 25 3.25 8.47 -7.26
N ASN A 26 3.54 7.24 -6.83
CA ASN A 26 3.96 6.15 -7.72
C ASN A 26 2.88 5.06 -7.89
N GLY A 27 1.86 5.04 -7.03
CA GLY A 27 0.80 4.03 -7.05
C GLY A 27 1.24 2.68 -6.49
N GLU A 28 2.32 2.65 -5.70
CA GLU A 28 2.87 1.42 -5.15
C GLU A 28 1.96 0.80 -4.08
N PHE A 29 2.01 -0.53 -4.03
CA PHE A 29 1.45 -1.31 -2.93
C PHE A 29 2.51 -1.37 -1.83
N ILE A 30 2.15 -0.99 -0.62
CA ILE A 30 3.08 -0.90 0.50
C ILE A 30 2.79 -2.02 1.49
N ARG A 31 3.79 -2.81 1.88
CA ARG A 31 3.70 -3.78 2.97
C ARG A 31 4.14 -3.14 4.29
N PHE A 32 3.33 -3.29 5.33
CA PHE A 32 3.74 -3.05 6.72
C PHE A 32 3.98 -4.39 7.41
N LYS A 33 5.20 -4.60 7.91
CA LYS A 33 5.63 -5.86 8.53
C LYS A 33 6.40 -5.59 9.82
N ASN A 34 5.89 -6.10 10.93
CA ASN A 34 6.63 -6.23 12.20
C ASN A 34 6.38 -7.62 12.82
N ASP A 35 6.75 -7.83 14.08
CA ASP A 35 6.58 -9.13 14.76
C ASP A 35 5.11 -9.54 14.99
N VAL A 36 4.18 -8.59 14.93
CA VAL A 36 2.76 -8.77 15.27
C VAL A 36 1.85 -8.62 14.05
N GLU A 37 2.21 -7.74 13.11
CA GLU A 37 1.39 -7.26 12.02
C GLU A 37 2.09 -7.52 10.68
N ASP A 38 1.32 -8.00 9.71
CA ASP A 38 1.77 -8.23 8.34
C ASP A 38 0.60 -8.04 7.37
N TYR A 39 0.59 -6.92 6.68
CA TYR A 39 -0.44 -6.58 5.70
C TYR A 39 0.13 -5.64 4.64
N TYR A 40 -0.47 -5.65 3.45
CA TYR A 40 -0.20 -4.63 2.44
C TYR A 40 -1.33 -3.62 2.35
N ILE A 41 -1.00 -2.43 1.86
CA ILE A 41 -1.83 -1.23 1.77
C ILE A 41 -1.70 -0.67 0.36
N TYR A 42 -2.80 -0.23 -0.24
CA TYR A 42 -2.75 0.45 -1.53
C TYR A 42 -3.88 1.47 -1.67
N LYS A 43 -3.67 2.45 -2.55
CA LYS A 43 -4.66 3.46 -2.91
C LYS A 43 -5.41 3.04 -4.17
N GLU A 44 -6.73 3.07 -4.11
CA GLU A 44 -7.61 2.85 -5.25
C GLU A 44 -8.45 4.11 -5.49
N THR A 45 -8.71 4.46 -6.76
CA THR A 45 -9.68 5.51 -7.10
C THR A 45 -10.97 4.88 -7.60
N GLN A 46 -12.06 5.05 -6.85
CA GLN A 46 -13.37 4.59 -7.28
C GLN A 46 -14.21 5.73 -7.88
N LYS A 47 -14.90 5.42 -8.97
CA LYS A 47 -15.88 6.33 -9.59
C LYS A 47 -17.26 6.03 -9.03
N ARG A 48 -17.83 6.99 -8.30
CA ARG A 48 -19.19 6.85 -7.75
C ARG A 48 -20.11 8.02 -8.11
N PRO A 49 -21.43 7.79 -8.26
CA PRO A 49 -22.37 8.84 -8.61
C PRO A 49 -22.71 9.73 -7.40
N ALA A 50 -22.25 10.99 -7.38
CA ALA A 50 -22.52 11.98 -6.33
C ALA A 50 -23.28 13.21 -6.86
N VAL A 51 -23.97 13.94 -5.98
CA VAL A 51 -24.63 15.21 -6.33
C VAL A 51 -23.63 16.35 -6.14
N VAL A 52 -23.30 17.05 -7.23
CA VAL A 52 -22.39 18.21 -7.22
C VAL A 52 -23.08 19.38 -7.91
N GLY A 53 -23.37 20.44 -7.16
CA GLY A 53 -24.11 21.61 -7.68
C GLY A 53 -25.54 21.25 -8.12
N GLY A 54 -26.23 20.38 -7.37
CA GLY A 54 -27.61 19.98 -7.65
C GLY A 54 -27.79 18.98 -8.80
N LYS A 55 -26.72 18.55 -9.48
CA LYS A 55 -26.77 17.56 -10.57
C LYS A 55 -25.97 16.31 -10.21
N ARG A 56 -26.43 15.14 -10.67
CA ARG A 56 -25.70 13.89 -10.52
C ARG A 56 -24.49 13.86 -11.45
N LYS A 57 -23.31 13.58 -10.91
CA LYS A 57 -22.05 13.43 -11.64
C LYS A 57 -21.30 12.21 -11.12
N LEU A 58 -20.52 11.57 -11.98
CA LEU A 58 -19.49 10.64 -11.52
C LEU A 58 -18.37 11.46 -10.89
N VAL A 59 -18.00 11.12 -9.65
CA VAL A 59 -16.86 11.70 -8.95
C VAL A 59 -15.87 10.61 -8.63
N GLU A 60 -14.60 10.94 -8.72
CA GLU A 60 -13.49 10.09 -8.31
C GLU A 60 -13.26 10.26 -6.80
N VAL A 61 -13.22 9.15 -6.09
CA VAL A 61 -13.02 9.11 -4.64
C VAL A 61 -11.85 8.18 -4.35
N PRO A 62 -10.76 8.69 -3.77
CA PRO A 62 -9.67 7.84 -3.33
C PRO A 62 -10.10 7.03 -2.11
N LEU A 63 -9.73 5.77 -2.11
CA LEU A 63 -9.87 4.83 -1.01
C LEU A 63 -8.52 4.21 -0.74
N VAL A 64 -8.29 3.87 0.53
CA VAL A 64 -7.12 3.11 0.95
C VAL A 64 -7.62 1.77 1.44
N TRP A 65 -7.06 0.72 0.85
CA TRP A 65 -7.35 -0.66 1.20
C TRP A 65 -6.15 -1.27 1.89
N ALA A 66 -6.40 -2.21 2.80
CA ALA A 66 -5.35 -3.03 3.36
C ALA A 66 -5.83 -4.45 3.62
N PHE A 67 -4.96 -5.42 3.32
CA PHE A 67 -5.25 -6.84 3.42
C PHE A 67 -4.07 -7.61 4.01
N ASP A 68 -4.37 -8.62 4.82
CA ASP A 68 -3.39 -9.59 5.29
C ASP A 68 -3.14 -10.70 4.25
N ARG A 69 -2.25 -11.63 4.58
CA ARG A 69 -1.91 -12.79 3.74
C ARG A 69 -3.04 -13.77 3.47
N TYR A 70 -4.15 -13.67 4.18
CA TYR A 70 -5.34 -14.50 4.03
C TYR A 70 -6.46 -13.72 3.35
N ASN A 71 -6.15 -12.54 2.80
CA ASN A 71 -7.10 -11.64 2.15
C ASN A 71 -8.19 -11.10 3.11
N ASN A 72 -7.92 -11.06 4.42
CA ASN A 72 -8.80 -10.38 5.37
C ASN A 72 -8.53 -8.89 5.31
N SER A 73 -9.60 -8.09 5.25
CA SER A 73 -9.49 -6.63 5.30
C SER A 73 -9.06 -6.17 6.69
N ILE A 74 -8.03 -5.33 6.74
CA ILE A 74 -7.61 -4.66 7.97
C ILE A 74 -8.57 -3.51 8.28
N THR A 75 -9.26 -3.60 9.41
CA THR A 75 -10.28 -2.61 9.81
C THR A 75 -9.79 -1.64 10.88
N THR A 76 -8.63 -1.89 11.48
CA THR A 76 -8.03 -1.04 12.52
C THR A 76 -6.52 -0.92 12.31
N PHE A 77 -6.02 0.31 12.27
CA PHE A 77 -4.59 0.60 12.17
C PHE A 77 -4.05 1.17 13.46
N LYS A 78 -3.02 0.55 14.02
CA LYS A 78 -2.30 1.06 15.19
C LYS A 78 -1.18 1.99 14.74
N PHE A 79 -1.51 3.27 14.58
CA PHE A 79 -0.54 4.30 14.13
C PHE A 79 0.73 4.37 14.98
N THR A 80 0.66 4.05 16.27
CA THR A 80 1.84 3.98 17.14
C THR A 80 2.91 3.03 16.60
N ASN A 81 2.50 1.91 16.01
CA ASN A 81 3.41 0.90 15.46
C ASN A 81 3.97 1.31 14.09
N MET A 82 3.32 2.27 13.42
CA MET A 82 3.69 2.75 12.09
C MET A 82 4.76 3.84 12.13
N PHE A 83 5.16 4.34 13.30
CA PHE A 83 6.28 5.28 13.38
C PHE A 83 7.65 4.61 13.28
N ASP A 84 7.69 3.28 13.41
CA ASP A 84 8.89 2.49 13.17
C ASP A 84 9.15 2.29 11.67
N LYS A 85 10.41 2.06 11.30
CA LYS A 85 10.80 1.72 9.93
C LYS A 85 10.47 0.25 9.64
N ASN A 86 9.20 0.00 9.36
CA ASN A 86 8.63 -1.33 9.12
C ASN A 86 7.84 -1.40 7.80
N PHE A 87 8.11 -0.48 6.87
CA PHE A 87 7.47 -0.45 5.56
C PHE A 87 8.39 -0.94 4.45
N TYR A 88 7.78 -1.63 3.49
CA TYR A 88 8.42 -2.24 2.33
C TYR A 88 7.50 -2.05 1.12
N ILE A 89 8.01 -2.18 -0.10
CA ILE A 89 7.22 -2.34 -1.30
C ILE A 89 6.67 -3.77 -1.32
N MET A 90 5.36 -3.90 -1.56
CA MET A 90 4.72 -5.19 -1.72
C MET A 90 5.11 -5.79 -3.08
N LYS A 91 5.63 -7.02 -3.06
CA LYS A 91 6.03 -7.74 -4.27
C LYS A 91 4.90 -8.66 -4.71
N PHE A 92 4.80 -8.87 -6.02
CA PHE A 92 3.83 -9.76 -6.65
C PHE A 92 4.56 -10.72 -7.58
N ASP A 93 4.02 -11.93 -7.72
CA ASP A 93 4.49 -12.90 -8.71
C ASP A 93 3.89 -12.62 -10.11
N GLU A 94 4.21 -13.49 -11.08
CA GLU A 94 3.71 -13.36 -12.46
C GLU A 94 2.19 -13.52 -12.59
N ALA A 95 1.53 -14.17 -11.61
CA ALA A 95 0.08 -14.28 -11.55
C ALA A 95 -0.58 -13.05 -10.91
N GLY A 96 0.22 -12.12 -10.37
CA GLY A 96 -0.25 -10.97 -9.63
C GLY A 96 -0.58 -11.28 -8.17
N GLU A 97 -0.12 -12.42 -7.65
CA GLU A 97 -0.35 -12.82 -6.27
C GLU A 97 0.72 -12.21 -5.34
N PRO A 98 0.34 -11.70 -4.17
CA PRO A 98 1.27 -11.09 -3.22
C PRO A 98 2.29 -12.10 -2.65
N ILE A 99 3.57 -11.74 -2.70
CA ILE A 99 4.67 -12.53 -2.12
C ILE A 99 4.89 -12.15 -0.65
N TRP A 100 4.64 -13.09 0.26
CA TRP A 100 4.68 -12.88 1.71
C TRP A 100 5.99 -13.32 2.38
N ASP A 101 6.99 -13.72 1.60
CA ASP A 101 8.31 -14.07 2.12
C ASP A 101 8.89 -12.93 2.96
N ASP A 102 9.72 -13.30 3.94
CA ASP A 102 10.35 -12.34 4.84
C ASP A 102 11.20 -11.35 4.02
N PRO A 103 10.84 -10.05 4.02
CA PRO A 103 11.52 -9.06 3.19
C PRO A 103 12.95 -8.77 3.65
N THR A 104 13.33 -9.21 4.86
CA THR A 104 14.67 -9.01 5.43
C THR A 104 15.64 -10.14 5.08
N LYS A 105 15.15 -11.28 4.59
CA LYS A 105 16.00 -12.40 4.18
C LYS A 105 16.64 -12.08 2.83
N LYS A 106 17.98 -12.04 2.81
CA LYS A 106 18.73 -11.99 1.55
C LYS A 106 18.42 -13.25 0.75
N LYS A 107 18.14 -13.09 -0.55
CA LYS A 107 18.13 -14.22 -1.49
C LYS A 107 19.51 -14.84 -1.45
N GLU A 108 19.60 -16.11 -1.04
CA GLU A 108 20.82 -16.92 -1.15
C GLU A 108 21.17 -17.17 -2.62
#